data_AF-A0A1X7K098-F1
#
_entry.id   AF-A0A1X7K098-F1
#
_cell.length_a   1.000
_cell.length_b   1.000
_cell.length_c   1.000
_cell.angle_alpha   90.00
_cell.angle_beta   90.00
_cell.angle_gamma   90.00
#
_symmetry.space_group_name_H-M   'P 1'
#
loop_
_entity.id
_entity.type
_entity.pdbx_description
1 polymer ?
#
loop_
_entity_poly.entity_id
_entity_poly.type
_entity_poly.pdbx_seq_one_letter_code
_entity_poly.pdbx_strand_id
1 'polypeptide(L)'
;MRAIKRICFGLAACLPAMALAASTAPAAGERALREECSAFSQAGMRDCLAEKAENSQKALRQAEEKMADTLSKWDEDNRYVGEAKKKLVASNKKFAEYRETQCELSASLSGGGAGNAHEVRRLACVSELNNRRAKQLRDAASDLPLK
;
A
#
# COMPACT_ATOMS: atom_id res chain seq x y z
N MET A 1 57.68 -29.47 -40.16
CA MET A 1 57.72 -28.51 -39.03
C MET A 1 56.32 -27.91 -38.87
N ARG A 2 55.70 -28.07 -37.70
CA ARG A 2 54.28 -27.74 -37.45
C ARG A 2 54.07 -26.23 -37.28
N ALA A 3 53.14 -25.64 -38.04
CA ALA A 3 52.66 -24.28 -37.81
C ALA A 3 51.52 -24.31 -36.78
N ILE A 4 51.71 -23.65 -35.64
CA ILE A 4 50.70 -23.53 -34.56
C ILE A 4 49.89 -22.25 -34.83
N LYS A 5 48.64 -22.40 -35.27
CA LYS A 5 47.65 -21.31 -35.29
C LYS A 5 47.06 -21.16 -33.88
N ARG A 6 47.29 -20.02 -33.23
CA ARG A 6 46.62 -19.66 -31.96
C ARG A 6 45.25 -19.08 -32.28
N ILE A 7 44.20 -19.74 -31.80
CA ILE A 7 42.83 -19.23 -31.84
C ILE A 7 42.59 -18.49 -30.52
N CYS A 8 42.44 -17.17 -30.59
CA CYS A 8 42.00 -16.36 -29.45
C CYS A 8 40.48 -16.50 -29.29
N PHE A 9 40.04 -17.20 -28.24
CA PHE A 9 38.66 -17.14 -27.77
C PHE A 9 38.46 -15.86 -26.96
N GLY A 10 37.71 -14.90 -27.49
CA GLY A 10 37.23 -13.75 -26.73
C GLY A 10 36.09 -14.18 -25.82
N LEU A 11 36.28 -14.10 -24.50
CA LEU A 11 35.19 -14.20 -23.52
C LEU A 11 34.34 -12.92 -23.62
N ALA A 12 33.18 -12.99 -24.25
CA ALA A 12 32.16 -11.95 -24.12
C ALA A 12 31.52 -12.08 -22.73
N ALA A 13 31.88 -11.17 -21.82
CA ALA A 13 31.26 -11.09 -20.50
C ALA A 13 29.83 -10.56 -20.65
N CYS A 14 28.84 -11.46 -20.66
CA CYS A 14 27.44 -11.11 -20.42
C CYS A 14 27.31 -10.64 -18.97
N LEU A 15 27.38 -9.32 -18.74
CA LEU A 15 26.95 -8.71 -17.48
C LEU A 15 25.42 -8.82 -17.42
N PRO A 16 24.84 -9.59 -16.48
CA PRO A 16 23.40 -9.57 -16.30
C PRO A 16 23.00 -8.19 -15.81
N ALA A 17 22.16 -7.49 -16.58
CA ALA A 17 21.50 -6.29 -16.10
C ALA A 17 20.64 -6.70 -14.89
N MET A 18 21.09 -6.36 -13.68
CA MET A 18 20.28 -6.48 -12.48
C MET A 18 19.10 -5.51 -12.64
N ALA A 19 17.96 -6.03 -13.10
CA ALA A 19 16.70 -5.34 -12.99
C ALA A 19 16.42 -5.13 -11.50
N LEU A 20 16.53 -3.89 -11.02
CA LEU A 20 16.01 -3.51 -9.71
C LEU A 20 14.49 -3.67 -9.76
N ALA A 21 13.99 -4.82 -9.34
CA ALA A 21 12.59 -4.97 -8.99
C ALA A 21 12.30 -3.96 -7.87
N ALA A 22 11.47 -2.97 -8.15
CA ALA A 22 11.00 -2.03 -7.13
C ALA A 22 10.41 -2.85 -5.98
N SER A 23 11.01 -2.75 -4.79
CA SER A 23 10.58 -3.52 -3.63
C SER A 23 9.11 -3.18 -3.33
N THR A 24 8.22 -4.14 -3.58
CA THR A 24 6.82 -4.09 -3.18
C THR A 24 6.70 -4.40 -1.68
N ALA A 25 7.45 -3.67 -0.85
CA ALA A 25 7.43 -3.88 0.59
C ALA A 25 5.96 -3.86 1.07
N PRO A 26 5.52 -4.90 1.79
CA PRO A 26 4.16 -4.96 2.28
C PRO A 26 3.90 -3.73 3.16
N ALA A 27 2.69 -3.18 3.08
CA ALA A 27 2.31 -2.08 3.95
C ALA A 27 2.57 -2.46 5.41
N ALA A 28 3.23 -1.57 6.15
CA ALA A 28 3.57 -1.80 7.55
C ALA A 28 2.30 -2.11 8.35
N GLY A 29 2.36 -3.18 9.15
CA GLY A 29 1.26 -3.55 10.04
C GLY A 29 1.14 -2.60 11.23
N GLU A 30 0.00 -2.64 11.92
CA GLU A 30 -0.33 -1.85 13.11
C GLU A 30 0.80 -1.86 14.15
N ARG A 31 1.36 -3.04 14.43
CA ARG A 31 2.46 -3.19 15.38
C ARG A 31 3.73 -2.46 14.93
N ALA A 32 4.11 -2.61 13.66
CA ALA A 32 5.31 -1.97 13.12
C ALA A 32 5.18 -0.44 13.14
N LEU A 33 3.98 0.08 12.87
CA LEU A 33 3.69 1.51 12.95
C LEU A 33 3.81 2.04 14.39
N ARG A 34 3.36 1.26 15.39
CA ARG A 34 3.57 1.61 16.81
C ARG A 34 5.03 1.59 17.22
N GLU A 35 5.79 0.59 16.76
CA GLU A 35 7.23 0.47 17.01
C GLU A 35 8.00 1.64 16.37
N GLU A 36 7.62 2.07 15.17
CA GLU A 36 8.22 3.26 14.53
C GLU A 36 8.00 4.54 15.35
N CYS A 37 6.84 4.66 16.01
CA CYS A 37 6.52 5.79 16.89
C CYS A 37 6.94 5.57 18.36
N SER A 38 7.69 4.50 18.70
CA SER A 38 7.95 4.13 20.10
C SER A 38 9.09 4.90 20.77
N ALA A 39 9.80 5.74 20.04
CA ALA A 39 10.84 6.61 20.61
C ALA A 39 10.26 7.72 21.51
N PHE A 40 8.94 7.94 21.47
CA PHE A 40 8.26 9.03 22.17
C PHE A 40 7.53 8.57 23.46
N SER A 41 7.14 9.53 24.29
CA SER A 41 6.16 9.30 25.36
C SER A 41 4.82 8.82 24.77
N GLN A 42 3.90 8.31 25.60
CA GLN A 42 2.57 7.90 25.11
C GLN A 42 1.83 9.02 24.36
N ALA A 43 2.00 10.28 24.77
CA ALA A 43 1.45 11.43 24.06
C ALA A 43 2.13 11.65 22.71
N GLY A 44 3.47 11.61 22.65
CA GLY A 44 4.19 11.76 21.39
C GLY A 44 4.00 10.57 20.43
N MET A 45 3.79 9.36 20.95
CA MET A 45 3.41 8.20 20.13
C MET A 45 2.04 8.42 19.48
N ARG A 46 1.06 8.93 20.24
CA ARG A 46 -0.26 9.29 19.71
C ARG A 46 -0.13 10.33 18.60
N ASP A 47 0.65 11.39 18.81
CA ASP A 47 0.79 12.47 17.83
C ASP A 47 1.50 11.98 16.55
N CYS A 48 2.56 11.17 16.67
CA CYS A 48 3.22 10.50 15.55
C CYS A 48 2.24 9.61 14.75
N LEU A 49 1.40 8.83 15.45
CA LEU A 49 0.41 7.98 14.80
C LEU A 49 -0.75 8.76 14.20
N ALA A 50 -1.11 9.92 14.76
CA ALA A 50 -2.11 10.81 14.20
C ALA A 50 -1.66 11.37 12.85
N GLU A 51 -0.39 11.81 12.76
CA GLU A 51 0.21 12.24 11.50
C GLU A 51 0.22 11.10 10.46
N LYS A 52 0.62 9.89 10.87
CA LYS A 52 0.58 8.71 9.99
C LYS A 52 -0.84 8.37 9.52
N ALA A 53 -1.83 8.49 10.39
CA ALA A 53 -3.23 8.25 10.03
C ALA A 53 -3.71 9.30 9.01
N GLU A 54 -3.38 10.58 9.19
CA GLU A 54 -3.71 11.63 8.24
C GLU A 54 -3.03 11.40 6.88
N ASN A 55 -1.75 11.08 6.87
CA ASN A 55 -0.99 10.80 5.65
C ASN A 55 -1.52 9.57 4.92
N SER A 56 -1.87 8.51 5.65
CA SER A 56 -2.49 7.32 5.07
C SER A 56 -3.85 7.61 4.45
N GLN A 57 -4.64 8.52 5.04
CA GLN A 57 -5.94 8.94 4.51
C GLN A 57 -5.78 9.74 3.22
N LYS A 58 -4.76 10.61 3.13
CA LYS A 58 -4.40 11.31 1.89
C LYS A 58 -3.98 10.31 0.80
N ALA A 59 -3.12 9.35 1.13
CA ALA A 59 -2.66 8.33 0.20
C ALA A 59 -3.81 7.43 -0.30
N LEU A 60 -4.76 7.08 0.57
CA LEU A 60 -5.95 6.33 0.18
C LEU A 60 -6.81 7.12 -0.81
N ARG A 61 -7.12 8.39 -0.54
CA ARG A 61 -7.90 9.23 -1.47
C ARG A 61 -7.24 9.34 -2.84
N GLN A 62 -5.93 9.58 -2.87
CA GLN A 62 -5.17 9.62 -4.13
C GLN A 62 -5.24 8.29 -4.89
N ALA A 63 -5.21 7.15 -4.20
CA ALA A 63 -5.34 5.85 -4.84
C ALA A 63 -6.75 5.59 -5.38
N GLU A 64 -7.79 6.03 -4.67
CA GLU A 64 -9.19 5.95 -5.12
C GLU A 64 -9.44 6.81 -6.36
N GLU A 65 -8.95 8.06 -6.36
CA GLU A 65 -9.01 8.98 -7.50
C GLU A 65 -8.25 8.39 -8.70
N LYS A 66 -7.01 7.94 -8.49
CA LYS A 66 -6.21 7.32 -9.55
C LYS A 66 -6.89 6.08 -10.14
N MET A 67 -7.52 5.24 -9.33
CA MET A 67 -8.26 4.08 -9.84
C MET A 67 -9.47 4.52 -10.69
N ALA A 68 -10.22 5.53 -10.26
CA ALA A 68 -11.35 6.07 -11.03
C ALA A 68 -10.89 6.68 -12.37
N ASP A 69 -9.77 7.39 -12.38
CA ASP A 69 -9.15 7.93 -13.59
C ASP A 69 -8.65 6.82 -14.52
N THR A 70 -8.03 5.78 -13.96
CA THR A 70 -7.54 4.63 -14.73
C THR A 70 -8.69 3.87 -15.39
N LEU A 71 -9.79 3.65 -14.66
CA LEU A 71 -11.01 3.07 -15.22
C LEU A 71 -11.57 3.90 -16.38
N SER A 72 -11.36 5.22 -16.40
CA SER A 72 -11.79 6.08 -17.52
C SER A 72 -10.95 5.87 -18.79
N LYS A 73 -9.74 5.32 -18.64
CA LYS A 73 -8.79 5.05 -19.73
C LYS A 73 -8.69 3.56 -20.06
N TRP A 74 -9.40 2.71 -19.32
CA TRP A 74 -9.44 1.28 -19.53
C TRP A 74 -9.94 0.96 -20.95
N ASP A 75 -9.17 0.16 -21.70
CA ASP A 75 -9.53 -0.35 -23.02
C ASP A 75 -10.60 -1.44 -22.92
N GLU A 76 -11.81 -0.99 -22.61
CA GLU A 76 -12.99 -1.83 -22.43
C GLU A 76 -14.24 -1.07 -22.88
N ASP A 77 -15.31 -1.82 -23.17
CA ASP A 77 -16.63 -1.28 -23.46
C ASP A 77 -17.14 -0.38 -22.31
N ASN A 78 -17.72 0.75 -22.69
CA ASN A 78 -18.19 1.78 -21.78
C ASN A 78 -19.20 1.26 -20.75
N ARG A 79 -19.98 0.22 -21.08
CA ARG A 79 -20.89 -0.44 -20.14
C ARG A 79 -20.12 -1.04 -18.97
N TYR A 80 -19.09 -1.84 -19.24
CA TYR A 80 -18.31 -2.50 -18.19
C TYR A 80 -17.45 -1.51 -17.40
N VAL A 81 -16.91 -0.48 -18.06
CA VAL A 81 -16.26 0.66 -17.38
C VAL A 81 -17.24 1.32 -16.39
N GLY A 82 -18.47 1.57 -16.81
CA GLY A 82 -19.52 2.17 -15.96
C GLY A 82 -19.89 1.27 -14.78
N GLU A 83 -20.00 -0.03 -14.98
CA GLU A 83 -20.24 -1.01 -13.91
C GLU A 83 -19.07 -1.06 -12.90
N ALA A 84 -17.83 -1.06 -13.39
CA ALA A 84 -16.64 -1.07 -12.54
C ALA A 84 -16.54 0.18 -11.66
N LYS A 85 -16.82 1.38 -12.21
CA LYS A 85 -16.86 2.62 -11.43
C LYS A 85 -17.90 2.59 -10.32
N LYS A 86 -19.12 2.08 -10.60
CA LYS A 86 -20.16 1.91 -9.58
C LYS A 86 -19.70 0.95 -8.46
N LYS A 87 -19.05 -0.16 -8.83
CA LYS A 87 -18.48 -1.13 -7.87
C LYS A 87 -17.34 -0.52 -7.06
N LEU A 88 -16.49 0.33 -7.63
CA LEU A 88 -15.45 1.05 -6.92
C LEU A 88 -16.05 1.93 -5.81
N VAL A 89 -17.05 2.75 -6.14
CA VAL A 89 -17.75 3.61 -5.16
C VAL A 89 -18.36 2.79 -4.03
N ALA A 90 -19.08 1.71 -4.37
CA ALA A 90 -19.68 0.83 -3.38
C ALA A 90 -18.62 0.15 -2.48
N SER A 91 -17.52 -0.32 -3.09
CA SER A 91 -16.42 -0.96 -2.38
C SER A 91 -15.71 0.01 -1.42
N ASN A 92 -15.48 1.26 -1.82
CA ASN A 92 -14.85 2.26 -0.97
C ASN A 92 -15.72 2.62 0.24
N LYS A 93 -17.04 2.75 0.03
CA LYS A 93 -17.99 2.94 1.15
C LYS A 93 -17.92 1.79 2.15
N LYS A 94 -17.97 0.54 1.66
CA LYS A 94 -17.91 -0.65 2.53
C LYS A 94 -16.56 -0.82 3.22
N PHE A 95 -15.48 -0.41 2.56
CA PHE A 95 -14.16 -0.39 3.18
C PHE A 95 -14.09 0.61 4.34
N ALA A 96 -14.68 1.80 4.20
CA ALA A 96 -14.71 2.79 5.28
C ALA A 96 -15.46 2.26 6.53
N GLU A 97 -16.62 1.63 6.32
CA GLU A 97 -17.40 0.96 7.38
C GLU A 97 -16.56 -0.15 8.06
N TYR A 98 -15.93 -1.03 7.26
CA TYR A 98 -15.06 -2.08 7.78
C TYR A 98 -13.90 -1.53 8.62
N ARG A 99 -13.20 -0.51 8.11
CA ARG A 99 -12.06 0.11 8.78
C ARG A 99 -12.46 0.68 10.14
N GLU A 100 -13.59 1.35 10.22
CA GLU A 100 -14.10 1.92 11.46
C GLU A 100 -14.32 0.82 12.51
N THR A 101 -15.15 -0.17 12.21
CA THR A 101 -15.47 -1.26 13.16
C THR A 101 -14.23 -2.09 13.51
N GLN A 102 -13.34 -2.35 12.54
CA GLN A 102 -12.11 -3.10 12.78
C GLN A 102 -11.15 -2.34 13.71
N CYS A 103 -11.07 -1.01 13.58
CA CYS A 103 -10.18 -0.21 14.41
C CYS A 103 -10.76 0.11 15.79
N GLU A 104 -12.08 0.12 15.94
CA GLU A 104 -12.75 0.07 17.25
C GLU A 104 -12.45 -1.24 17.99
N LEU A 105 -12.54 -2.38 17.29
CA LEU A 105 -12.11 -3.66 17.83
C LEU A 105 -10.64 -3.59 18.27
N SER A 106 -9.74 -3.13 17.40
CA SER A 106 -8.31 -2.97 17.75
C SER A 106 -8.10 -2.12 19.00
N ALA A 107 -8.81 -0.99 19.12
CA ALA A 107 -8.74 -0.12 20.29
C ALA A 107 -9.20 -0.85 21.57
N SER A 108 -10.30 -1.61 21.51
CA SER A 108 -10.87 -2.32 22.66
C SER A 108 -9.93 -3.39 23.25
N LEU A 109 -9.03 -3.95 22.43
CA LEU A 109 -8.04 -4.95 22.85
C LEU A 109 -6.96 -4.41 23.81
N SER A 110 -7.00 -3.11 24.16
CA SER A 110 -6.11 -2.54 25.18
C SER A 110 -6.62 -2.75 26.62
N GLY A 111 -7.90 -3.11 26.81
CA GLY A 111 -8.54 -3.21 28.13
C GLY A 111 -9.00 -1.85 28.68
N GLY A 112 -10.03 -1.83 29.53
CA GLY A 112 -10.79 -0.60 29.88
C GLY A 112 -10.04 0.49 30.66
N GLY A 113 -8.88 0.18 31.24
CA GLY A 113 -8.04 1.16 31.97
C GLY A 113 -6.92 1.78 31.14
N ALA A 114 -6.87 1.53 29.83
CA ALA A 114 -5.66 1.75 29.04
C ALA A 114 -5.48 3.19 28.51
N GLY A 115 -6.45 4.09 28.76
CA GLY A 115 -6.35 5.52 28.43
C GLY A 115 -5.92 5.76 26.98
N ASN A 116 -4.83 6.52 26.77
CA ASN A 116 -4.29 6.84 25.44
C ASN A 116 -3.87 5.62 24.60
N ALA A 117 -3.68 4.44 25.21
CA ALA A 117 -3.34 3.23 24.45
C ALA A 117 -4.45 2.79 23.49
N HIS A 118 -5.72 3.12 23.80
CA HIS A 118 -6.84 2.90 22.88
C HIS A 118 -6.64 3.67 21.59
N GLU A 119 -6.34 4.97 21.68
CA GLU A 119 -6.17 5.83 20.51
C GLU A 119 -4.90 5.49 19.73
N VAL A 120 -3.81 5.14 20.43
CA VAL A 120 -2.58 4.62 19.80
C VAL A 120 -2.89 3.42 18.90
N ARG A 121 -3.63 2.42 19.40
CA ARG A 121 -4.01 1.24 18.61
C ARG A 121 -4.98 1.59 17.47
N ARG A 122 -5.93 2.49 17.72
CA ARG A 122 -6.91 2.92 16.72
C ARG A 122 -6.19 3.60 15.54
N LEU A 123 -5.31 4.55 15.81
CA LEU A 123 -4.57 5.32 14.80
C LEU A 123 -3.62 4.43 13.99
N ALA A 124 -2.93 3.50 14.66
CA ALA A 124 -2.08 2.53 13.98
C ALA A 124 -2.88 1.60 13.07
N CYS A 125 -4.05 1.12 13.52
CA CYS A 125 -4.96 0.32 12.70
C CYS A 125 -5.48 1.09 11.47
N VAL A 126 -5.93 2.34 11.65
CA VAL A 126 -6.41 3.19 10.55
C VAL A 126 -5.30 3.38 9.51
N SER A 127 -4.08 3.67 9.98
CA SER A 127 -2.90 3.84 9.14
C SER A 127 -2.58 2.59 8.32
N GLU A 128 -2.55 1.42 8.96
CA GLU A 128 -2.33 0.13 8.28
C GLU A 128 -3.39 -0.11 7.20
N LEU A 129 -4.67 -0.06 7.56
CA LEU A 129 -5.75 -0.43 6.66
C LEU A 129 -5.83 0.52 5.46
N ASN A 130 -5.66 1.82 5.67
CA ASN A 130 -5.60 2.80 4.60
C ASN A 130 -4.43 2.51 3.64
N ASN A 131 -3.23 2.25 4.16
CA ASN A 131 -2.05 1.96 3.34
C ASN A 131 -2.22 0.65 2.55
N ARG A 132 -2.76 -0.40 3.17
CA ARG A 132 -3.08 -1.67 2.49
C ARG A 132 -4.07 -1.46 1.36
N ARG A 133 -5.17 -0.75 1.61
CA ARG A 133 -6.20 -0.48 0.60
C ARG A 133 -5.65 0.38 -0.54
N ALA A 134 -4.86 1.41 -0.23
CA ALA A 134 -4.20 2.23 -1.23
C ALA A 134 -3.25 1.41 -2.12
N LYS A 135 -2.56 0.40 -1.55
CA LYS A 135 -1.75 -0.55 -2.34
C LYS A 135 -2.64 -1.41 -3.24
N GLN A 136 -3.69 -2.03 -2.69
CA GLN A 136 -4.62 -2.87 -3.46
C GLN A 136 -5.20 -2.14 -4.68
N LEU A 137 -5.62 -0.88 -4.51
CA LEU A 137 -6.17 -0.07 -5.60
C LEU A 137 -5.10 0.26 -6.65
N ARG A 138 -3.87 0.58 -6.24
CA ARG A 138 -2.76 0.86 -7.17
C ARG A 138 -2.34 -0.39 -7.95
N ASP A 139 -2.27 -1.54 -7.28
CA ASP A 139 -1.95 -2.81 -7.93
C ASP A 139 -3.04 -3.13 -8.97
N ALA A 140 -4.32 -3.11 -8.56
CA ALA A 140 -5.45 -3.37 -9.46
C ALA A 140 -5.52 -2.39 -10.66
N ALA A 141 -5.19 -1.12 -10.44
CA ALA A 141 -5.10 -0.14 -11.52
C ALA A 141 -3.97 -0.45 -12.51
N SER A 142 -2.86 -1.00 -12.02
CA SER A 142 -1.68 -1.30 -12.85
C SER A 142 -1.89 -2.51 -13.75
N ASP A 143 -2.86 -3.37 -13.42
CA ASP A 143 -3.20 -4.58 -14.19
C ASP A 143 -4.20 -4.31 -15.34
N LEU A 144 -4.75 -3.08 -15.44
CA LEU A 144 -5.74 -2.74 -16.47
C LEU A 144 -5.08 -2.41 -17.82
N PRO A 145 -5.53 -3.00 -18.94
CA PRO A 145 -5.11 -2.57 -20.27
C PRO A 145 -5.67 -1.17 -20.57
N LEU A 146 -4.85 -0.25 -21.07
CA LEU A 146 -5.28 1.13 -21.33
C LEU A 146 -5.37 1.38 -22.83
N LYS A 147 -6.26 2.31 -23.22
CA LYS A 147 -6.43 2.79 -24.60
C LYS A 147 -5.21 3.56 -25.09
#